data_AF-J7IU36-F1
#
_entry.id   AF-J7IU36-F1
#
_cell.length_a   1.000
_cell.length_b   1.000
_cell.length_c   1.000
_cell.angle_alpha   90.00
_cell.angle_beta   90.00
_cell.angle_gamma   90.00
#
_symmetry.space_group_name_H-M   'P 1'
#
loop_
_entity.id
_entity.type
_entity.pdbx_description
1 polymer ?
#
loop_
_entity_poly.entity_id
_entity_poly.type
_entity_poly.pdbx_seq_one_letter_code
_entity_poly.pdbx_strand_id
1 'polypeptide(L)' 'MVWMNVDKPTKKCTLHMNSSCNYLQEKRETEYKGIGNLKCDGGWLSFTDPKLAKLYHQINLPEYELIDHC' A
#
# COMPACT_ATOMS: atom_id res chain seq x y z
N MET A 1 3.21 7.49 -10.38
CA MET A 1 2.13 6.72 -9.71
C MET A 1 2.72 6.15 -8.44
N VAL A 2 2.02 6.29 -7.31
CA VAL A 2 2.45 5.80 -6.00
C VAL A 2 1.63 4.58 -5.66
N TRP A 3 2.26 3.57 -5.10
CA TRP A 3 1.58 2.39 -4.62
C TRP A 3 1.75 2.29 -3.10
N MET A 4 0.66 2.00 -2.40
CA MET A 4 0.65 1.69 -0.99
C MET A 4 0.38 0.21 -0.80
N ASN A 5 1.31 -0.51 -0.19
CA ASN A 5 1.06 -1.85 0.34
C ASN A 5 0.46 -1.72 1.73
N VAL A 6 -0.81 -2.09 1.88
CA VAL A 6 -1.48 -2.20 3.17
C VAL A 6 -1.35 -3.64 3.66
N ASP A 7 -0.69 -3.81 4.81
CA ASP A 7 -0.49 -5.09 5.45
C ASP A 7 -1.25 -5.12 6.79
N LYS A 8 -2.42 -5.75 6.79
CA LYS A 8 -3.33 -5.78 7.95
C LYS A 8 -2.76 -6.58 9.13
N PRO A 9 -2.18 -7.79 8.95
CA PRO A 9 -1.61 -8.57 10.04
C PRO A 9 -0.53 -7.82 10.84
N THR A 10 0.31 -7.05 10.17
CA THR A 10 1.37 -6.27 10.82
C THR A 10 0.99 -4.82 11.10
N LYS A 11 -0.23 -4.39 10.75
CA LYS A 11 -0.69 -2.99 10.80
C LYS A 11 0.30 -2.00 10.15
N LYS A 12 0.76 -2.28 8.92
CA LYS A 12 1.72 -1.43 8.19
C LYS A 12 1.16 -0.94 6.88
N CYS A 13 1.47 0.30 6.52
CA CYS A 13 1.24 0.91 5.22
C CYS A 13 2.59 1.32 4.63
N THR A 14 3.05 0.64 3.57
CA THR A 14 4.35 0.94 2.96
C THR A 14 4.16 1.63 1.62
N LEU A 15 4.74 2.82 1.46
CA LEU A 15 4.70 3.59 0.22
C LEU A 15 5.86 3.22 -0.70
N HIS A 16 5.51 2.98 -1.96
CA HIS A 16 6.42 2.70 -3.06
C HIS A 16 6.15 3.70 -4.20
N MET A 17 7.04 4.66 -4.37
CA MET A 17 7.02 5.76 -5.34
C MET A 17 7.92 5.46 -6.55
N ASN A 18 8.98 4.69 -6.36
CA ASN A 18 9.87 4.27 -7.44
C ASN A 18 9.30 3.10 -8.25
N SER A 19 9.12 3.30 -9.56
CA SER A 19 8.63 2.26 -10.48
C SER A 19 9.58 1.07 -10.63
N SER A 20 10.88 1.22 -10.36
CA SER A 20 11.85 0.12 -10.39
C SER A 20 11.91 -0.71 -9.10
N CYS A 21 11.03 -0.44 -8.13
CA CYS A 21 10.96 -1.22 -6.89
C CYS A 21 10.55 -2.68 -7.17
N ASN A 22 11.36 -3.64 -6.72
CA ASN A 22 11.11 -5.08 -6.91
C ASN A 22 9.73 -5.50 -6.36
N TYR A 23 9.32 -4.96 -5.21
CA TYR A 23 8.00 -5.24 -4.64
C TYR A 23 6.86 -4.85 -5.59
N LEU A 24 7.01 -3.76 -6.36
CA LEU A 24 6.01 -3.34 -7.34
C LEU A 24 6.03 -4.16 -8.61
N GLN A 25 7.19 -4.67 -9.02
CA GLN A 25 7.34 -5.56 -10.16
C GLN A 25 6.75 -6.94 -9.87
N GLU A 26 6.88 -7.41 -8.63
CA GLU A 26 6.45 -8.74 -8.20
C GLU A 26 5.04 -8.77 -7.58
N LYS A 27 4.43 -7.61 -7.31
CA LYS A 27 3.07 -7.55 -6.75
C LYS A 27 2.09 -8.31 -7.65
N ARG A 28 1.30 -9.17 -7.02
CA ARG A 28 0.23 -9.93 -7.66
C ARG A 28 -0.92 -10.08 -6.68
N GLU A 29 -2.12 -10.26 -7.23
CA GLU A 29 -3.23 -10.70 -6.38
C GLU A 29 -2.95 -12.08 -5.81
N THR A 30 -3.38 -12.28 -4.57
CA THR A 30 -3.45 -13.58 -3.92
C THR A 30 -4.85 -13.79 -3.38
N GLU A 31 -5.11 -14.96 -2.79
CA GLU A 31 -6.37 -15.22 -2.07
C GLU A 31 -6.63 -14.18 -0.97
N TYR A 32 -5.57 -13.73 -0.29
CA TYR A 32 -5.67 -12.87 0.90
C TYR A 32 -5.22 -11.42 0.69
N LYS A 33 -4.51 -11.09 -0.41
CA LYS A 33 -4.10 -9.72 -0.77
C LYS A 33 -4.63 -9.31 -2.15
N GLY A 34 -5.25 -8.14 -2.23
CA GLY A 34 -5.82 -7.58 -3.47
C GLY A 34 -4.91 -6.60 -4.21
N ILE A 35 -5.25 -6.26 -5.45
CA ILE A 35 -4.68 -5.13 -6.20
C ILE A 35 -5.84 -4.20 -6.60
N GLY A 36 -5.77 -2.93 -6.20
CA GLY A 36 -6.86 -1.97 -6.35
C GLY A 36 -7.94 -2.08 -5.29
N ASN A 37 -7.91 -3.14 -4.47
CA ASN A 37 -8.78 -3.36 -3.32
C ASN A 37 -8.02 -4.01 -2.16
N LEU A 38 -8.63 -3.98 -0.96
CA LEU A 38 -8.10 -4.65 0.23
C LEU A 38 -8.88 -5.94 0.51
N LYS A 39 -8.17 -7.06 0.63
CA LYS A 39 -8.70 -8.36 1.06
C LYS A 39 -8.41 -8.59 2.56
N CYS A 40 -8.48 -9.84 3.03
CA CYS A 40 -8.31 -10.20 4.45
C CYS A 40 -6.98 -9.71 5.03
N ASP A 41 -5.88 -9.91 4.29
CA ASP A 41 -4.53 -9.50 4.72
C ASP A 41 -4.13 -8.11 4.21
N GLY A 42 -5.03 -7.45 3.46
CA GLY A 42 -4.79 -6.14 2.88
C GLY A 42 -4.58 -6.21 1.36
N GLY A 43 -3.64 -5.44 0.83
CA GLY A 43 -3.46 -5.33 -0.62
C GLY A 43 -2.73 -4.07 -1.06
N TRP A 44 -2.70 -3.89 -2.38
CA TRP A 44 -2.00 -2.80 -3.06
C TRP A 44 -2.99 -1.75 -3.56
N LEU A 45 -2.83 -0.51 -3.12
CA LEU A 45 -3.62 0.63 -3.58
C LEU A 45 -2.76 1.59 -4.38
N SER A 46 -3.25 2.04 -5.54
CA SER A 46 -2.54 3.00 -6.39
C SER A 46 -3.10 4.41 -6.21
N PHE A 47 -2.20 5.39 -6.18
CA PHE A 47 -2.51 6.81 -6.08
C PHE A 47 -1.72 7.59 -7.14
N THR A 48 -2.27 8.72 -7.57
CA THR A 48 -1.59 9.62 -8.51
C THR A 48 -0.50 10.45 -7.83
N ASP A 49 -0.68 10.78 -6.55
CA ASP A 49 0.18 11.65 -5.75
C ASP A 49 0.47 11.02 -4.36
N PRO A 50 1.72 11.05 -3.85
CA PRO A 50 2.05 10.59 -2.50
C PRO A 50 1.18 11.24 -1.40
N LYS A 51 0.79 12.51 -1.56
CA LYS A 51 -0.07 13.22 -0.60
C LYS A 51 -1.44 12.57 -0.47
N LEU A 52 -2.01 12.09 -1.57
CA LEU A 52 -3.30 11.38 -1.55
C LEU A 52 -3.17 10.03 -0.83
N ALA A 53 -2.05 9.34 -1.03
CA ALA A 53 -1.76 8.10 -0.32
C ALA A 53 -1.63 8.35 1.20
N LYS A 54 -0.90 9.39 1.60
CA LYS A 54 -0.75 9.79 3.02
C LYS A 54 -2.08 10.22 3.63
N LEU A 55 -2.90 10.98 2.90
CA LEU A 55 -4.25 11.36 3.35
C LEU A 55 -5.16 10.14 3.52
N TYR A 56 -5.13 9.19 2.58
CA TYR A 56 -5.88 7.94 2.70
C TYR A 56 -5.50 7.17 3.96
N HIS A 57 -4.20 7.04 4.26
CA HIS A 57 -3.70 6.42 5.49
C HIS A 57 -4.24 7.12 6.74
N GLN A 58 -4.13 8.44 6.81
CA GLN A 58 -4.60 9.22 7.96
C GLN A 58 -6.11 9.06 8.24
N ILE A 59 -6.93 8.97 7.18
CA ILE A 59 -8.38 8.87 7.31
C ILE A 59 -8.81 7.43 7.65
N ASN A 60 -8.25 6.43 6.96
CA ASN A 60 -8.78 5.07 6.97
C ASN A 60 -8.00 4.11 7.87
N LEU A 61 -6.71 4.37 8.06
CA LEU A 61 -5.77 3.48 8.74
C LEU A 61 -4.85 4.25 9.71
N PRO A 62 -5.36 5.16 10.55
CA PRO A 62 -4.53 6.03 11.40
C PRO A 62 -3.67 5.26 12.41
N GLU A 63 -4.10 4.07 12.82
CA GLU A 63 -3.33 3.21 13.73
C GLU A 63 -2.21 2.43 13.05
N TYR A 64 -2.11 2.45 11.72
CA TYR A 64 -1.13 1.68 10.99
C TYR A 64 0.18 2.47 10.92
N GLU A 65 1.31 1.80 11.06
CA GLU A 65 2.62 2.42 10.84
C GLU A 65 2.78 2.78 9.36
N LEU A 66 3.12 4.03 9.06
CA LEU A 66 3.39 4.48 7.69
C LEU A 66 4.90 4.46 7.41
N ILE A 67 5.31 3.74 6.38
CA ILE A 67 6.71 3.55 5.99
C ILE A 67 6.92 4.13 4.58
N ASP A 68 7.83 5.09 4.44
CA ASP A 68 8.30 5.58 3.14
C ASP A 68 9.47 4.70 2.67
N HIS A 69 9.22 3.72 1.79
CA HIS A 69 10.23 2.72 1.40
C HIS A 69 11.11 3.14 0.23
N CYS A 70 10.52 3.61 -0.87
CA CYS A 70 11.23 4.00 -2.09
C CYS A 70 10.40 4.97 -2.93
#